data_AF-A0A3G2UYG1-F1
#
_entry.id   AF-A0A3G2UYG1-F1
#
_cell.length_a   1.000
_cell.length_b   1.000
_cell.length_c   1.000
_cell.angle_alpha   90.00
_cell.angle_beta   90.00
_cell.angle_gamma   90.00
#
_symmetry.space_group_name_H-M   'P 1'
#
loop_
_entity.id
_entity.type
_entity.pdbx_description
1 polymer ?
#
loop_
_entity_poly.entity_id
_entity_poly.type
_entity_poly.pdbx_seq_one_letter_code
_entity_poly.pdbx_strand_id
1 'polypeptide(L)'
;MAETYPCEAGCGTIITHAPYRKTRLCVPCVRSANGRNPSKRAKGSIAMKKRMADPVFKARQLSIAHDAMRERLASDPELRARQADICRALGKSGAGRAAQGKGSEPRRRAAITRRQTMLGWCPPHLLPEYQRMIYSKRMKAADARAAIEELMRKEEANLSPFEKQLLRIRNGEVGISRKFVPERNVSPFTLGGVGSGML
;
A
#
# COMPACT_ATOMS: atom_id res chain seq x y z
N MET A 1 20.35 -26.24 39.92
CA MET A 1 20.33 -26.31 38.45
C MET A 1 18.96 -26.81 38.02
N ALA A 2 18.32 -26.22 37.00
CA ALA A 2 17.01 -26.70 36.55
C ALA A 2 17.17 -28.08 35.92
N GLU A 3 16.42 -29.07 36.39
CA GLU A 3 16.42 -30.41 35.81
C GLU A 3 16.03 -30.35 34.33
N THR A 4 16.75 -31.07 33.47
CA THR A 4 16.45 -31.15 32.05
C THR A 4 16.16 -32.59 31.65
N TYR A 5 15.28 -32.78 30.67
CA TYR A 5 14.91 -34.11 30.18
C TYR A 5 14.64 -34.09 28.67
N PRO A 6 14.87 -35.21 27.96
CA PRO A 6 14.55 -35.32 26.55
C PRO A 6 13.02 -35.35 26.34
N CYS A 7 12.57 -34.82 25.20
CA CYS A 7 11.17 -34.88 24.83
C CYS A 7 10.69 -36.33 24.62
N GLU A 8 9.60 -36.72 25.28
CA GLU A 8 9.03 -38.08 25.16
C GLU A 8 8.48 -38.43 23.77
N ALA A 9 8.25 -37.44 22.90
CA ALA A 9 7.87 -37.70 21.52
C ALA A 9 9.06 -38.10 20.62
N GLY A 10 10.28 -38.19 21.16
CA GLY A 10 11.46 -38.62 20.42
C GLY A 10 12.01 -37.58 19.43
N CYS A 11 11.60 -36.31 19.53
CA CYS A 11 12.05 -35.25 18.61
C CYS A 11 13.47 -34.71 18.91
N GLY A 12 14.19 -35.30 19.86
CA GLY A 12 15.54 -34.87 20.26
C GLY A 12 15.61 -33.54 21.00
N THR A 13 14.49 -32.83 21.19
CA THR A 13 14.49 -31.54 21.92
C THR A 13 14.67 -31.78 23.42
N ILE A 14 15.65 -31.11 24.01
CA ILE A 14 15.87 -31.09 25.47
C ILE A 14 14.97 -30.01 26.08
N ILE A 15 14.28 -30.36 27.16
CA ILE A 15 13.29 -29.52 27.83
C ILE A 15 13.75 -29.26 29.25
N THR A 16 13.67 -28.01 29.68
CA THR A 16 13.84 -27.63 31.09
C THR A 16 12.55 -27.92 31.88
N HIS A 17 12.69 -28.58 33.01
CA HIS A 17 11.60 -28.78 33.96
C HIS A 17 11.06 -27.43 34.43
N ALA A 18 9.73 -27.33 34.48
CA ALA A 18 9.04 -26.17 35.02
C ALA A 18 7.81 -26.66 35.80
N PRO A 19 7.52 -26.10 36.99
CA PRO A 19 6.50 -26.64 37.90
C PRO A 19 5.08 -26.63 37.30
N TYR A 20 4.80 -25.74 36.35
CA TYR A 20 3.50 -25.65 35.67
C TYR A 20 3.35 -26.61 34.47
N ARG A 21 4.41 -27.36 34.12
CA ARG A 21 4.49 -28.12 32.88
C ARG A 21 4.00 -29.55 33.12
N LYS A 22 2.77 -29.83 32.68
CA LYS A 22 2.09 -31.13 32.89
C LYS A 22 2.56 -32.25 31.96
N THR A 23 3.39 -31.95 30.97
CA THR A 23 3.86 -32.92 29.97
C THR A 23 5.37 -32.83 29.79
N ARG A 24 5.99 -33.99 29.53
CA ARG A 24 7.40 -34.08 29.13
C ARG A 24 7.58 -33.93 27.61
N LEU A 25 6.63 -33.27 26.95
CA LEU A 25 6.63 -33.03 25.51
C LEU A 25 7.04 -31.59 25.20
N CYS A 26 7.91 -31.39 24.22
CA CYS A 26 8.29 -30.04 23.77
C CYS A 26 7.07 -29.30 23.20
N VAL A 27 7.10 -27.97 23.15
CA VAL A 27 5.95 -27.17 22.68
C VAL A 27 5.47 -27.59 21.28
N PRO A 28 6.35 -27.82 20.29
CA PRO A 28 5.95 -28.36 18.99
C PRO A 28 5.24 -29.72 19.09
N CYS A 29 5.78 -30.67 19.86
CA CYS A 29 5.20 -32.01 20.02
C CYS A 29 3.86 -31.97 20.76
N VAL A 30 3.70 -31.11 21.77
CA VAL A 30 2.40 -30.89 22.43
C VAL A 30 1.38 -30.34 21.44
N ARG A 31 1.76 -29.35 20.61
CA ARG A 31 0.88 -28.78 19.59
C ARG A 31 0.49 -29.84 18.55
N SER A 32 1.44 -30.65 18.09
CA SER A 32 1.20 -31.75 17.17
C SER A 32 0.27 -32.80 17.77
N ALA A 33 0.54 -33.27 19.00
CA ALA A 33 -0.29 -34.24 19.71
C ALA A 33 -1.72 -33.72 19.93
N ASN A 34 -1.87 -32.46 20.34
CA ASN A 34 -3.18 -31.84 20.49
C ASN A 34 -3.90 -31.63 19.15
N GLY A 35 -3.17 -31.38 18.06
CA GLY A 35 -3.71 -31.24 16.71
C GLY A 35 -4.21 -32.56 16.11
N ARG A 36 -3.57 -33.69 16.47
CA ARG A 36 -4.00 -35.05 16.10
C ARG A 36 -5.23 -35.51 16.88
N ASN A 37 -5.47 -34.98 18.07
CA ASN A 37 -6.68 -35.28 18.85
C ASN A 37 -7.89 -34.49 18.29
N PRO A 38 -8.92 -35.16 17.74
CA PRO A 38 -10.03 -34.48 17.08
C PRO A 38 -10.85 -33.61 18.04
N SER A 39 -11.06 -34.05 19.29
CA SER A 39 -11.81 -33.29 20.29
C SER A 39 -11.09 -31.98 20.68
N LYS A 40 -9.78 -32.04 20.92
CA LYS A 40 -8.98 -30.83 21.24
C LYS A 40 -8.88 -29.89 20.04
N ARG A 41 -8.70 -30.44 18.83
CA ARG A 41 -8.70 -29.65 17.59
C ARG A 41 -10.04 -28.93 17.37
N ALA A 42 -11.17 -29.61 17.61
CA ALA A 42 -12.49 -29.00 17.50
C ALA A 42 -12.67 -27.84 18.50
N LYS A 43 -12.33 -28.06 19.78
CA LYS A 43 -12.36 -27.02 20.82
C LYS A 43 -11.48 -25.80 20.45
N GLY A 44 -10.26 -26.05 19.97
CA GLY A 44 -9.36 -25.00 19.51
C GLY A 44 -9.91 -24.22 18.31
N SER A 45 -10.54 -24.92 17.36
CA SER A 45 -11.18 -24.30 16.19
C SER A 45 -12.32 -23.37 16.61
N ILE A 46 -13.20 -23.81 17.51
CA ILE A 46 -14.31 -23.01 18.03
C ILE A 46 -13.78 -21.75 18.73
N ALA A 47 -12.79 -21.91 19.61
CA ALA A 47 -12.18 -20.78 20.31
C ALA A 47 -11.55 -19.76 19.34
N MET A 48 -10.85 -20.24 18.30
CA MET A 48 -10.24 -19.36 17.31
C MET A 48 -11.29 -18.65 16.44
N LYS A 49 -12.36 -19.35 16.04
CA LYS A 49 -13.49 -18.75 15.32
C LYS A 49 -14.14 -17.64 16.13
N LYS A 50 -14.33 -17.84 17.45
CA LYS A 50 -14.86 -16.82 18.36
C LYS A 50 -13.95 -15.58 18.43
N ARG A 51 -12.63 -15.75 18.49
CA ARG A 51 -11.69 -14.61 18.45
C ARG A 51 -11.70 -13.89 17.10
N MET A 52 -11.78 -14.64 16.00
CA MET A 52 -11.86 -14.07 14.65
C MET A 52 -13.20 -13.37 14.35
N ALA A 53 -14.19 -13.50 15.22
CA ALA A 53 -15.42 -12.71 15.14
C ALA A 53 -15.19 -11.25 15.56
N ASP A 54 -14.19 -10.96 16.41
CA ASP A 54 -13.79 -9.59 16.73
C ASP A 54 -13.07 -8.98 15.51
N PRO A 55 -13.59 -7.86 14.94
CA PRO A 55 -13.00 -7.23 13.77
C PRO A 55 -11.58 -6.71 14.01
N VAL A 56 -11.26 -6.24 15.23
CA VAL A 56 -9.93 -5.70 15.54
C VAL A 56 -8.90 -6.83 15.57
N PHE A 57 -9.21 -7.91 16.30
CA PHE A 57 -8.37 -9.09 16.32
C PHE A 57 -8.18 -9.69 14.92
N LYS A 58 -9.26 -9.79 14.13
CA LYS A 58 -9.22 -10.31 12.77
C LYS A 58 -8.34 -9.45 11.87
N ALA A 59 -8.51 -8.13 11.90
CA ALA A 59 -7.70 -7.20 11.10
C ALA A 59 -6.21 -7.33 11.43
N ARG A 60 -5.86 -7.36 12.72
CA ARG A 60 -4.49 -7.58 13.18
C ARG A 60 -3.94 -8.91 12.68
N GLN A 61 -4.68 -10.00 12.84
CA GLN A 61 -4.20 -11.31 12.43
C GLN A 61 -4.00 -11.42 10.90
N LEU A 62 -4.88 -10.79 10.12
CA LEU A 62 -4.73 -10.70 8.67
C LEU A 62 -3.52 -9.86 8.28
N SER A 63 -3.27 -8.73 8.94
CA SER A 63 -2.08 -7.90 8.66
C SER A 63 -0.78 -8.67 8.86
N ILE A 64 -0.63 -9.37 9.99
CA ILE A 64 0.53 -10.21 10.29
C ILE A 64 0.72 -11.29 9.23
N ALA A 65 -0.37 -11.96 8.82
CA ALA A 65 -0.30 -12.99 7.79
C ALA A 65 0.10 -12.41 6.42
N HIS A 66 -0.41 -11.22 6.07
CA HIS A 66 -0.06 -10.52 4.85
C HIS A 66 1.41 -10.11 4.81
N ASP A 67 1.94 -9.57 5.91
CA ASP A 67 3.33 -9.13 5.99
C ASP A 67 4.29 -10.32 5.98
N ALA A 68 4.00 -11.38 6.74
CA ALA A 68 4.79 -12.62 6.70
C ALA A 68 4.83 -13.25 5.30
N MET A 69 3.70 -13.25 4.57
CA MET A 69 3.67 -13.74 3.19
C MET A 69 4.49 -12.84 2.25
N ARG A 70 4.44 -11.52 2.44
CA ARG A 70 5.22 -10.57 1.64
C ARG A 70 6.71 -10.76 1.84
N GLU A 71 7.15 -10.88 3.09
CA GLU A 71 8.55 -11.16 3.45
C GLU A 71 9.01 -12.48 2.84
N ARG A 72 8.22 -13.54 2.99
CA ARG A 72 8.55 -14.86 2.44
C ARG A 72 8.66 -14.83 0.92
N LEU A 73 7.72 -14.15 0.25
CA LEU A 73 7.79 -13.95 -1.19
C LEU A 73 8.96 -13.05 -1.60
N ALA A 74 9.49 -12.19 -0.72
CA ALA A 74 10.66 -11.37 -1.00
C ALA A 74 11.97 -12.18 -0.86
N SER A 75 12.06 -13.03 0.16
CA SER A 75 13.25 -13.86 0.43
C SER A 75 13.37 -15.08 -0.49
N ASP A 76 12.25 -15.64 -0.95
CA ASP A 76 12.21 -16.90 -1.71
C ASP A 76 11.75 -16.66 -3.17
N PRO A 77 12.68 -16.59 -4.13
CA PRO A 77 12.35 -16.37 -5.54
C PRO A 77 11.60 -17.55 -6.19
N GLU A 78 11.84 -18.78 -5.73
CA GLU A 78 11.19 -19.98 -6.27
C GLU A 78 9.70 -19.99 -5.89
N LEU A 79 9.41 -19.70 -4.62
CA LEU A 79 8.04 -19.55 -4.15
C LEU A 79 7.31 -18.43 -4.89
N ARG A 80 7.99 -17.31 -5.17
CA ARG A 80 7.42 -16.21 -5.95
C ARG A 80 7.06 -16.63 -7.37
N ALA A 81 7.94 -17.36 -8.05
CA ALA A 81 7.69 -17.87 -9.39
C ALA A 81 6.48 -18.82 -9.40
N ARG A 82 6.46 -19.79 -8.47
CA ARG A 82 5.34 -20.72 -8.31
C ARG A 82 4.03 -20.01 -8.03
N GLN A 83 4.05 -18.99 -7.16
CA GLN A 83 2.87 -18.18 -6.86
C GLN A 83 2.37 -17.44 -8.11
N ALA A 84 3.28 -16.88 -8.91
CA ALA A 84 2.92 -16.22 -10.17
C ALA A 84 2.28 -17.21 -11.16
N ASP A 85 2.78 -18.44 -11.26
CA ASP A 85 2.19 -19.49 -12.10
C ASP A 85 0.79 -19.89 -11.65
N ILE A 86 0.58 -20.08 -10.34
CA ILE A 86 -0.75 -20.35 -9.77
C ILE A 86 -1.72 -19.20 -10.12
N CYS A 87 -1.29 -17.95 -9.94
CA CYS A 87 -2.11 -16.79 -10.28
C CYS A 87 -2.42 -16.72 -11.78
N ARG A 88 -1.46 -17.03 -12.66
CA ARG A 88 -1.68 -17.12 -14.11
C ARG A 88 -2.68 -18.21 -14.46
N ALA A 89 -2.53 -19.39 -13.89
CA ALA A 89 -3.44 -20.52 -14.11
C ALA A 89 -4.86 -20.19 -13.65
N LEU A 90 -5.01 -19.58 -12.46
CA LEU A 90 -6.31 -19.12 -11.94
C LEU A 90 -6.93 -18.02 -12.82
N GLY A 91 -6.10 -17.15 -13.38
CA GLY A 91 -6.55 -16.13 -14.33
C GLY A 91 -7.10 -16.74 -15.63
N LYS A 92 -6.43 -17.77 -16.16
CA LYS A 92 -6.84 -18.52 -17.36
C LYS A 92 -8.10 -19.35 -17.14
N SER A 93 -8.23 -20.00 -15.98
CA SER A 93 -9.40 -20.82 -15.66
C SER A 93 -10.68 -20.01 -15.48
N GLY A 94 -10.58 -18.69 -15.30
CA GLY A 94 -11.72 -17.82 -15.10
C GLY A 94 -12.43 -18.03 -13.76
N ALA A 95 -11.98 -18.95 -12.90
CA ALA A 95 -12.64 -19.28 -11.63
C ALA A 95 -12.76 -18.05 -10.72
N GLY A 96 -11.74 -17.18 -10.68
CA GLY A 96 -11.80 -15.91 -9.95
C GLY A 96 -12.73 -14.86 -10.57
N ARG A 97 -13.05 -14.99 -11.86
CA ARG A 97 -13.95 -14.10 -12.61
C ARG A 97 -15.39 -14.60 -12.62
N ALA A 98 -15.62 -15.91 -12.50
CA ALA A 98 -16.93 -16.54 -12.54
C ALA A 98 -17.79 -16.19 -11.31
N ALA A 99 -17.18 -16.07 -10.13
CA ALA A 99 -17.89 -15.73 -8.90
C ALA A 99 -18.33 -14.26 -8.82
N GLN A 100 -17.85 -13.38 -9.70
CA GLN A 100 -18.07 -11.94 -9.64
C GLN A 100 -18.76 -11.46 -10.92
N GLY A 101 -20.03 -11.08 -10.80
CA GLY A 101 -20.83 -10.56 -11.92
C GLY A 101 -20.17 -9.37 -12.62
N LYS A 102 -20.57 -9.10 -13.88
CA LYS A 102 -20.16 -7.88 -14.59
C LYS A 102 -20.60 -6.66 -13.75
N GLY A 103 -19.70 -5.71 -13.56
CA GLY A 103 -19.99 -4.50 -12.76
C GLY A 103 -19.99 -4.71 -11.24
N SER A 104 -19.55 -5.85 -10.71
CA SER A 104 -19.33 -6.02 -9.26
C SER A 104 -18.30 -5.01 -8.72
N GLU A 105 -18.49 -4.58 -7.47
CA GLU A 105 -17.63 -3.58 -6.81
C GLU A 105 -16.14 -3.96 -6.82
N PRO A 106 -15.73 -5.22 -6.52
CA PRO A 106 -14.33 -5.63 -6.63
C PRO A 106 -13.76 -5.48 -8.05
N ARG A 107 -14.57 -5.74 -9.09
CA ARG A 107 -14.14 -5.57 -10.49
C ARG A 107 -13.97 -4.10 -10.85
N ARG A 108 -14.86 -3.21 -10.38
CA ARG A 108 -14.73 -1.77 -10.59
C ARG A 108 -13.47 -1.24 -9.93
N ARG A 109 -13.22 -1.58 -8.66
CA ARG A 109 -11.99 -1.20 -7.94
C ARG A 109 -10.74 -1.69 -8.64
N ALA A 110 -10.71 -2.94 -9.10
CA ALA A 110 -9.59 -3.49 -9.85
C ALA A 110 -9.35 -2.74 -11.18
N ALA A 111 -10.43 -2.37 -11.89
CA ALA A 111 -10.33 -1.58 -13.12
C ALA A 111 -9.79 -0.16 -12.84
N ILE A 112 -10.25 0.51 -11.78
CA ILE A 112 -9.75 1.82 -11.34
C ILE A 112 -8.27 1.72 -11.00
N THR A 113 -7.87 0.74 -10.18
CA THR A 113 -6.48 0.53 -9.76
C THR A 113 -5.57 0.27 -10.96
N ARG A 114 -6.02 -0.57 -11.90
CA ARG A 114 -5.29 -0.82 -13.15
C ARG A 114 -5.15 0.45 -13.98
N ARG A 115 -6.21 1.23 -14.11
CA ARG A 115 -6.19 2.51 -14.83
C ARG A 115 -5.20 3.48 -14.17
N GLN A 116 -5.21 3.61 -12.85
CA GLN A 116 -4.27 4.43 -12.09
C GLN A 116 -2.82 3.97 -12.28
N THR A 117 -2.58 2.65 -12.31
CA THR A 117 -1.23 2.11 -12.51
C THR A 117 -0.74 2.36 -13.95
N MET A 118 -1.60 2.15 -14.95
CA MET A 118 -1.22 2.27 -16.36
C MET A 118 -1.17 3.73 -16.86
N LEU A 119 -2.04 4.59 -16.34
CA LEU A 119 -2.20 5.98 -16.77
C LEU A 119 -1.83 6.99 -15.68
N GLY A 120 -1.14 6.55 -14.62
CA GLY A 120 -0.73 7.43 -13.52
C GLY A 120 0.23 8.54 -13.95
N TRP A 121 0.90 8.36 -15.09
CA TRP A 121 1.75 9.38 -15.72
C TRP A 121 0.94 10.48 -16.44
N CYS A 122 -0.28 10.20 -16.88
CA CYS A 122 -1.09 11.14 -17.66
C CYS A 122 -1.99 11.94 -16.72
N PRO A 123 -1.94 13.27 -16.75
CA PRO A 123 -2.75 14.09 -15.87
C PRO A 123 -4.25 13.95 -16.20
N PRO A 124 -5.16 14.10 -15.21
CA PRO A 124 -6.56 13.78 -15.37
C PRO A 124 -7.28 14.53 -16.51
N HIS A 125 -6.90 15.79 -16.75
CA HIS A 125 -7.52 16.64 -17.77
C HIS A 125 -7.07 16.27 -19.20
N LEU A 126 -5.90 15.64 -19.37
CA LEU A 126 -5.40 15.17 -20.67
C LEU A 126 -5.80 13.71 -20.99
N LEU A 127 -6.34 12.97 -20.02
CA LEU A 127 -6.80 11.59 -20.23
C LEU A 127 -7.83 11.45 -21.38
N PRO A 128 -8.82 12.34 -21.54
CA PRO A 128 -9.77 12.24 -22.66
C PRO A 128 -9.08 12.37 -24.02
N GLU A 129 -8.07 13.23 -24.15
CA GLU A 129 -7.32 13.38 -25.40
C GLU A 129 -6.45 12.15 -25.68
N TYR A 130 -5.79 11.60 -24.65
CA TYR A 130 -5.07 10.32 -24.78
C TYR A 130 -6.01 9.20 -25.25
N GLN A 131 -7.20 9.10 -24.66
CA GLN A 131 -8.20 8.12 -25.06
C GLN A 131 -8.68 8.33 -26.49
N ARG A 132 -8.89 9.58 -26.92
CA ARG A 132 -9.24 9.92 -28.30
C ARG A 132 -8.13 9.50 -29.28
N MET A 133 -6.87 9.71 -28.94
CA MET A 133 -5.73 9.28 -29.75
C MET A 133 -5.67 7.75 -29.91
N ILE A 134 -5.90 7.00 -28.84
CA ILE A 134 -5.90 5.53 -28.87
C ILE A 134 -7.13 4.96 -29.60
N TYR A 135 -8.34 5.40 -29.24
CA TYR A 135 -9.57 4.75 -29.69
C TYR A 135 -10.09 5.30 -31.02
N SER A 136 -10.01 6.62 -31.22
CA SER A 136 -10.53 7.28 -32.43
C SER A 136 -9.46 7.35 -33.52
N LYS A 137 -8.26 7.84 -33.18
CA LYS A 137 -7.15 8.01 -34.15
C LYS A 137 -6.33 6.73 -34.35
N ARG A 138 -6.56 5.68 -33.56
CA ARG A 138 -5.87 4.38 -33.64
C ARG A 138 -4.34 4.50 -33.56
N MET A 139 -3.83 5.51 -32.85
CA MET A 139 -2.39 5.72 -32.67
C MET A 139 -1.78 4.62 -31.80
N LYS A 140 -0.49 4.31 -32.03
CA LYS A 140 0.25 3.45 -31.11
C LYS A 140 0.39 4.15 -29.76
N ALA A 141 0.41 3.35 -28.68
CA ALA A 141 0.48 3.89 -27.33
C ALA A 141 1.74 4.72 -27.06
N ALA A 142 2.87 4.36 -27.68
CA ALA A 142 4.12 5.12 -27.59
C ALA A 142 3.96 6.53 -28.19
N ASP A 143 3.42 6.62 -29.41
CA ASP A 143 3.22 7.88 -30.12
C ASP A 143 2.19 8.77 -29.40
N ALA A 144 1.09 8.17 -28.93
CA ALA A 144 0.07 8.87 -28.15
C ALA A 144 0.63 9.41 -26.83
N ARG A 145 1.54 8.67 -26.17
CA ARG A 145 2.21 9.13 -24.96
C ARG A 145 3.13 10.31 -25.24
N ALA A 146 3.97 10.24 -26.27
CA ALA A 146 4.84 11.34 -26.66
C ALA A 146 4.04 12.61 -26.99
N ALA A 147 2.89 12.48 -27.65
CA ALA A 147 2.00 13.61 -27.93
C ALA A 147 1.41 14.24 -26.65
N ILE A 148 1.05 13.45 -25.64
CA ILE A 148 0.57 13.98 -24.35
C ILE A 148 1.71 14.66 -23.59
N GLU A 149 2.90 14.05 -23.54
CA GLU A 149 4.06 14.66 -22.88
C GLU A 149 4.43 15.99 -23.53
N GLU A 150 4.27 16.11 -24.85
CA GLU A 150 4.41 17.39 -25.56
C GLU A 150 3.35 18.43 -25.16
N LEU A 151 2.09 18.01 -25.01
CA LEU A 151 1.01 18.88 -24.53
C LEU A 151 1.28 19.34 -23.10
N MET A 152 1.73 18.44 -22.22
CA MET A 152 2.12 18.77 -20.85
C MET A 152 3.24 19.81 -20.85
N ARG A 153 4.27 19.63 -21.68
CA ARG A 153 5.38 20.58 -21.80
C ARG A 153 4.90 21.97 -22.27
N LYS A 154 3.95 22.02 -23.20
CA LYS A 154 3.34 23.28 -23.67
C LYS A 154 2.51 23.95 -22.58
N GLU A 155 1.73 23.19 -21.82
CA GLU A 155 0.99 23.71 -20.67
C GLU A 155 1.93 24.27 -19.60
N GLU A 156 3.02 23.55 -19.28
CA GLU A 156 4.07 24.02 -18.36
C GLU A 156 4.76 25.31 -18.82
N ALA A 157 5.01 25.45 -20.12
CA ALA A 157 5.55 26.68 -20.67
C ALA A 157 4.60 27.87 -20.49
N ASN A 158 3.30 27.64 -20.68
CA ASN A 158 2.25 28.66 -20.62
C ASN A 158 1.81 29.03 -19.20
N LEU A 159 2.17 28.25 -18.19
CA LEU A 159 1.83 28.52 -16.80
C LEU A 159 2.50 29.81 -16.30
N SER A 160 1.71 30.67 -15.67
CA SER A 160 2.18 31.89 -15.03
C SER A 160 3.12 31.58 -13.86
N PRO A 161 3.98 32.53 -13.43
CA PRO A 161 4.86 32.32 -12.29
C PRO A 161 4.12 31.90 -11.01
N PHE A 162 2.90 32.40 -10.81
CA PHE A 162 2.04 32.06 -9.68
C PHE A 162 1.52 30.62 -9.77
N GLU A 163 1.05 30.17 -10.93
CA GLU A 163 0.57 28.79 -11.10
C GLU A 163 1.73 27.78 -11.01
N LYS A 164 2.92 28.16 -11.49
CA LYS A 164 4.15 27.40 -11.28
C LYS A 164 4.47 27.26 -9.79
N GLN A 165 4.23 28.29 -8.98
CA GLN A 165 4.42 28.23 -7.52
C GLN A 165 3.38 27.32 -6.85
N LEU A 166 2.11 27.35 -7.27
CA LEU A 166 1.07 26.46 -6.78
C LEU A 166 1.35 24.98 -7.09
N LEU A 167 1.87 24.69 -8.29
CA LEU A 167 2.25 23.32 -8.66
C LEU A 167 3.40 22.78 -7.79
N ARG A 168 4.39 23.61 -7.47
CA ARG A 168 5.48 23.23 -6.56
C ARG A 168 4.96 22.86 -5.17
N ILE A 169 4.09 23.72 -4.61
CA ILE A 169 3.46 23.47 -3.30
C ILE A 169 2.64 22.17 -3.33
N ARG A 170 1.87 21.94 -4.39
CA ARG A 170 1.07 20.71 -4.58
C ARG A 170 1.93 19.45 -4.69
N ASN A 171 3.10 19.57 -5.32
CA ASN A 171 4.07 18.48 -5.47
C ASN A 171 4.90 18.24 -4.18
N GLY A 172 4.63 19.00 -3.11
CA GLY A 172 5.34 18.86 -1.83
C GLY A 172 6.70 19.55 -1.80
N GLU A 173 7.02 20.35 -2.82
CA GLU A 173 8.18 21.23 -2.78
C GLU A 173 7.86 22.39 -1.83
N VAL A 174 8.68 22.54 -0.78
CA VAL A 174 8.53 23.61 0.21
C VAL A 174 8.62 24.93 -0.55
N GLY A 175 7.49 25.62 -0.64
CA GLY A 175 7.42 26.97 -1.18
C GLY A 175 8.49 27.79 -0.48
N ILE A 176 9.44 28.33 -1.26
CA ILE A 176 10.45 29.24 -0.74
C ILE A 176 9.71 30.46 -0.21
N SER A 177 9.29 30.42 1.06
CA SER A 177 9.13 31.61 1.86
C SER A 177 10.56 32.08 2.13
N ARG A 178 11.21 32.65 1.11
CA ARG A 178 12.12 33.75 1.42
C ARG A 178 11.20 34.72 2.13
N LYS A 179 11.29 34.76 3.48
CA LYS A 179 10.71 35.85 4.26
C LYS A 179 11.07 37.08 3.46
N PHE A 180 10.06 37.81 3.02
CA PHE A 180 10.29 39.14 2.48
C PHE A 180 10.97 39.90 3.60
N VAL A 181 12.29 39.97 3.55
CA VAL A 181 13.09 40.82 4.41
C VAL A 181 13.10 42.12 3.63
N PRO A 182 12.31 43.14 4.03
CA PRO A 182 12.50 44.44 3.42
C PRO A 182 13.96 44.81 3.62
N GLU A 183 14.71 44.93 2.54
CA GLU A 183 15.97 45.65 2.60
C GLU A 183 15.61 47.02 3.16
N ARG A 184 16.17 47.36 4.33
CA ARG A 184 16.13 48.73 4.86
C ARG A 184 16.88 49.58 3.85
N ASN A 185 16.20 49.95 2.78
CA ASN A 185 16.66 50.97 1.90
C ASN A 185 16.48 52.26 2.70
N VAL A 186 17.62 52.82 3.07
CA VAL A 186 17.75 54.02 3.87
C VAL A 186 17.34 55.19 2.97
N SER A 187 16.05 55.34 2.70
CA SER A 187 15.50 56.55 2.09
C SER A 187 14.81 57.35 3.18
N PRO A 188 15.21 58.61 3.43
CA PRO A 188 14.55 59.48 4.40
C PRO A 188 13.25 60.03 3.79
N PHE A 189 12.24 59.18 3.61
CA PHE A 189 10.89 59.70 3.37
C PHE A 189 10.28 60.05 4.72
N THR A 190 10.40 61.33 5.03
CA THR A 190 9.71 62.04 6.10
C THR A 190 8.21 61.78 6.03
N LEU A 191 7.70 60.93 6.93
CA LEU A 191 6.31 61.00 7.39
C LEU A 191 6.17 62.27 8.25
N GLY A 192 6.11 63.42 7.58
CA GLY A 192 5.89 64.71 8.19
C GLY A 192 5.04 65.55 7.26
N GLY A 193 3.75 65.72 7.61
CA GLY A 193 2.88 66.62 6.87
C GLY A 193 1.40 66.30 6.88
N VAL A 194 0.80 66.02 8.04
CA VAL A 194 -0.63 66.32 8.25
C VAL A 194 -0.75 67.10 9.55
N GLY A 195 -0.38 68.38 9.49
CA GLY A 195 -0.74 69.35 10.51
C GLY A 195 -2.11 69.91 10.17
N SER A 196 -3.13 69.50 10.92
CA SER A 196 -4.39 70.22 11.02
C SER A 196 -4.13 71.60 11.62
N GLY A 197 -4.49 72.67 10.90
CA GLY A 197 -4.46 74.02 11.44
C GLY A 197 -4.80 75.10 10.41
N MET A 198 -5.97 75.73 10.61
CA MET A 198 -6.45 77.01 10.02
C MET A 198 -6.96 76.98 8.57
N LEU A 199 -8.27 76.79 8.39
CA LEU A 199 -9.26 77.88 8.17
C LEU A 199 -10.67 77.35 8.44
#